data_AF-A0A850SVN3-F1
#
_entry.id   AF-A0A850SVN3-F1
#
_cell.length_a   1.000
_cell.length_b   1.000
_cell.length_c   1.000
_cell.angle_alpha   90.00
_cell.angle_beta   90.00
_cell.angle_gamma   90.00
#
_symmetry.space_group_name_H-M   'P 1'
#
loop_
_entity.id
_entity.type
_entity.pdbx_description
1 polymer ?
#
loop_
_entity_poly.entity_id
_entity_poly.type
_entity_poly.pdbx_seq_one_letter_code
_entity_poly.pdbx_strand_id
1 'polypeptide(L)'
;MVRATMILLCFLLLAAAAGRYKAEVSVREAKRELKALEDAKAQELSMIKVLRAEVAYLESPERLAKIAARHTDLGPLTGTQLMTADEFVLALAGAPAQDLAREAPAGDVIMQALAMAEGSGLD
;
A
#
# COMPACT_ATOMS: atom_id res chain seq x y z
N MET A 1 -52.99 -39.03 40.97
CA MET A 1 -52.74 -38.46 39.63
C MET A 1 -52.42 -36.97 39.70
N VAL A 2 -53.26 -36.11 40.30
CA VAL A 2 -53.02 -34.64 40.43
C VAL A 2 -51.64 -34.25 40.99
N ARG A 3 -51.14 -34.94 42.02
CA ARG A 3 -49.82 -34.65 42.61
C ARG A 3 -48.65 -34.92 41.65
N ALA A 4 -48.73 -35.98 40.85
CA ALA A 4 -47.70 -36.29 39.87
C ALA A 4 -47.69 -35.28 38.72
N THR A 5 -48.87 -34.87 38.25
CA THR A 5 -49.02 -33.84 37.22
C THR A 5 -48.50 -32.49 37.70
N MET A 6 -48.74 -32.13 38.96
CA MET A 6 -48.24 -30.89 39.54
C MET A 6 -46.71 -30.89 39.67
N ILE A 7 -46.11 -32.01 40.08
CA ILE A 7 -44.65 -32.18 40.12
C ILE A 7 -44.05 -32.04 38.72
N LEU A 8 -44.64 -32.70 37.71
CA LEU A 8 -44.21 -32.59 36.32
C LEU A 8 -44.22 -31.13 35.82
N LEU A 9 -45.31 -30.40 36.08
CA LEU A 9 -45.44 -29.00 35.68
C LEU A 9 -44.41 -28.10 36.38
N CYS A 10 -44.15 -28.32 37.68
CA CYS A 10 -43.09 -27.62 38.40
C CYS A 10 -41.71 -27.88 37.77
N PHE A 11 -41.40 -29.12 37.42
CA PHE A 11 -40.15 -29.46 36.74
C PHE A 11 -40.04 -28.79 35.38
N LEU A 12 -41.13 -28.75 34.61
CA LEU A 12 -41.14 -28.14 33.29
C LEU A 12 -40.90 -26.62 33.38
N LEU A 13 -41.53 -25.95 34.35
CA LEU A 13 -41.28 -24.53 34.62
C LEU A 13 -39.85 -24.27 35.09
N LEU A 14 -39.31 -25.12 35.95
CA LEU A 14 -37.93 -24.99 36.42
C LEU A 14 -36.92 -25.18 35.27
N ALA A 15 -37.16 -26.15 34.39
CA ALA A 15 -36.37 -26.38 33.19
C ALA A 15 -36.44 -25.19 32.23
N ALA A 16 -37.63 -24.62 32.02
CA ALA A 16 -37.80 -23.43 31.18
C ALA A 16 -37.06 -22.21 31.75
N ALA A 17 -37.14 -21.98 33.07
CA ALA A 17 -36.41 -20.92 33.74
C ALA A 17 -34.89 -21.10 33.63
N ALA A 18 -34.39 -22.31 33.88
CA ALA A 18 -32.98 -22.63 33.75
C ALA A 18 -32.47 -22.49 32.30
N GLY A 19 -33.27 -22.90 31.32
CA GLY A 19 -32.96 -22.75 29.90
C GLY A 19 -32.83 -21.28 29.48
N ARG A 20 -33.78 -20.43 29.91
CA ARG A 20 -33.69 -18.98 29.65
C ARG A 20 -32.48 -18.35 30.32
N TYR A 21 -32.21 -18.71 31.57
CA TYR A 21 -31.06 -18.18 32.30
C TYR A 21 -29.73 -18.51 31.60
N LYS A 22 -29.54 -19.77 31.17
CA LYS A 22 -28.35 -20.18 30.44
C LYS A 22 -28.17 -19.41 29.13
N ALA A 23 -29.25 -19.22 28.37
CA ALA A 23 -29.20 -18.47 27.11
C ALA A 23 -28.85 -16.99 27.35
N GLU A 24 -29.36 -16.38 28.41
CA GLU A 24 -29.03 -14.99 28.73
C GLU A 24 -27.57 -14.83 29.15
N VAL A 25 -27.05 -15.77 29.95
CA VAL A 25 -25.65 -15.76 30.38
C VAL A 25 -24.71 -15.93 29.19
N SER A 26 -24.97 -16.89 28.29
CA SER A 26 -24.11 -17.10 27.12
C SER A 26 -24.08 -15.89 26.18
N VAL A 27 -25.22 -15.23 25.97
CA VAL A 27 -25.29 -14.00 25.18
C VAL A 27 -24.53 -12.86 25.86
N ARG A 28 -24.62 -12.75 27.18
CA ARG A 28 -23.87 -11.72 27.94
C ARG A 28 -22.36 -11.95 27.87
N GLU A 29 -21.91 -13.19 27.96
CA GLU A 29 -20.49 -13.55 27.81
C GLU A 29 -19.98 -13.26 26.40
N ALA A 30 -20.70 -13.73 25.37
CA ALA A 30 -20.33 -13.46 23.97
C ALA A 30 -20.27 -11.95 23.67
N LYS A 31 -21.20 -11.15 24.20
CA LYS A 31 -21.17 -9.69 24.05
C LYS A 31 -19.96 -9.06 24.73
N ARG A 32 -19.55 -9.56 25.89
CA ARG A 32 -18.36 -9.06 26.60
C ARG A 32 -17.09 -9.38 25.82
N GLU A 33 -16.99 -10.59 25.28
CA GLU A 33 -15.85 -11.01 24.47
C GLU A 33 -15.77 -10.19 23.17
N LEU A 34 -16.91 -10.00 22.49
CA LEU A 34 -16.96 -9.17 21.29
C LEU A 34 -16.49 -7.74 21.57
N LYS A 35 -16.96 -7.14 22.66
CA LYS A 35 -16.54 -5.80 23.06
C LYS A 35 -15.03 -5.74 23.36
N ALA A 36 -14.51 -6.72 24.08
CA ALA A 36 -13.08 -6.80 24.38
C ALA A 36 -12.24 -6.91 23.09
N LEU A 37 -12.72 -7.67 22.11
CA LEU A 37 -12.06 -7.82 20.81
C LEU A 37 -12.13 -6.52 19.98
N GLU A 38 -13.26 -5.81 20.00
CA GLU A 38 -13.39 -4.51 19.35
C GLU A 38 -12.45 -3.47 19.95
N ASP A 39 -12.33 -3.43 21.28
CA ASP A 39 -11.42 -2.54 21.99
C ASP A 39 -9.95 -2.87 21.65
N ALA A 40 -9.58 -4.16 21.65
CA ALA A 40 -8.25 -4.61 21.25
C ALA A 40 -7.92 -4.24 19.80
N LYS A 41 -8.86 -4.44 18.88
CA LYS A 41 -8.71 -4.06 17.46
C LYS A 41 -8.50 -2.56 17.31
N ALA A 42 -9.25 -1.74 18.05
CA ALA A 42 -9.09 -0.29 18.02
C ALA A 42 -7.70 0.14 18.50
N GLN A 43 -7.18 -0.51 19.55
CA GLN A 43 -5.84 -0.29 20.06
C GLN A 43 -4.75 -0.67 19.04
N GLU A 44 -4.86 -1.84 18.42
CA GLU A 44 -3.90 -2.28 17.39
C GLU A 44 -3.87 -1.34 16.18
N LEU A 45 -5.04 -0.90 15.71
CA LEU A 45 -5.13 0.06 14.61
C LEU A 45 -4.50 1.42 14.97
N SER A 46 -4.58 1.83 16.23
CA SER A 46 -3.87 3.03 16.71
C SER A 46 -2.36 2.84 16.65
N MET A 47 -1.85 1.70 17.10
CA MET A 47 -0.41 1.37 17.04
C MET A 47 0.11 1.31 15.61
N ILE A 48 -0.65 0.73 14.68
CA ILE A 48 -0.29 0.69 13.25
C ILE A 48 -0.17 2.11 12.67
N LYS A 49 -1.06 3.04 13.07
CA LYS A 49 -0.97 4.43 12.60
C LYS A 49 0.31 5.11 13.08
N VAL A 50 0.70 4.89 14.32
CA VAL A 50 1.96 5.41 14.87
C VAL A 50 3.14 4.82 14.10
N LEU A 51 3.17 3.51 13.92
CA LEU A 51 4.25 2.85 13.20
C LEU A 51 4.36 3.32 11.74
N ARG A 52 3.23 3.56 11.07
CA ARG A 52 3.23 4.15 9.72
C ARG A 52 3.80 5.57 9.71
N ALA A 53 3.51 6.37 10.73
CA ALA A 53 4.08 7.71 10.86
C ALA A 53 5.59 7.64 11.10
N GLU A 54 6.06 6.69 11.92
CA GLU A 54 7.49 6.45 12.14
C GLU A 54 8.19 6.00 10.86
N VAL A 55 7.61 5.06 10.10
CA VAL A 55 8.15 4.64 8.80
C VAL A 55 8.19 5.82 7.83
N ALA A 56 7.11 6.58 7.70
CA ALA A 56 7.09 7.77 6.84
C ALA A 56 8.16 8.80 7.25
N TYR A 57 8.43 8.94 8.55
CA TYR A 57 9.51 9.79 9.04
C TYR A 57 10.90 9.23 8.69
N LEU A 58 11.11 7.92 8.83
CA LEU A 58 12.37 7.25 8.48
C LEU A 58 12.65 7.30 6.98
N GLU A 59 11.62 7.16 6.16
CA GLU A 59 11.66 7.18 4.70
C GLU A 59 11.64 8.60 4.11
N SER A 60 11.57 9.64 4.94
CA SER A 60 11.52 11.01 4.44
C SER A 60 12.80 11.33 3.62
N PRO A 61 12.65 11.84 2.38
CA PRO A 61 13.77 12.00 1.45
C PRO A 61 14.82 12.98 1.98
N GLU A 62 14.38 14.03 2.69
CA GLU A 62 15.27 15.00 3.33
C GLU A 62 16.15 14.36 4.41
N ARG A 63 15.56 13.48 5.24
CA ARG A 63 16.30 12.77 6.29
C ARG A 63 17.26 11.75 5.69
N LEU A 64 16.82 11.00 4.68
CA LEU A 64 17.66 10.06 3.95
C LEU A 64 18.83 10.78 3.27
N ALA A 65 18.61 11.92 2.63
CA ALA A 65 19.67 12.75 2.04
C ALA A 65 20.68 13.22 3.10
N LYS A 66 20.20 13.62 4.28
CA LYS A 66 21.07 14.04 5.40
C LYS A 66 21.86 12.88 6.03
N ILE A 67 21.32 11.66 6.00
CA ILE A 67 22.02 10.46 6.46
C ILE A 67 23.07 10.04 5.42
N ALA A 68 22.68 10.00 4.14
CA ALA A 68 23.58 9.72 3.03
C ALA A 68 24.77 10.69 3.06
N ALA A 69 24.53 12.00 3.06
CA ALA A 69 25.59 13.00 3.12
C ALA A 69 26.54 12.89 4.33
N ARG A 70 26.13 12.22 5.42
CA ARG A 70 26.97 12.01 6.61
C ARG A 70 27.73 10.70 6.63
N HIS A 71 27.22 9.67 5.96
CA HIS A 71 27.75 8.31 6.04
C HIS A 71 28.19 7.73 4.69
N THR A 72 27.94 8.44 3.59
CA THR A 72 28.41 8.10 2.26
C THR A 72 29.09 9.33 1.64
N ASP A 73 30.14 9.09 0.84
CA ASP A 73 30.80 10.14 0.06
C ASP A 73 30.01 10.48 -1.23
N LEU A 74 28.74 10.08 -1.30
CA LEU A 74 27.91 10.20 -2.49
C LEU A 74 27.19 11.56 -2.48
N GLY A 75 27.31 12.29 -3.59
CA GLY A 75 26.59 13.53 -3.83
C GLY A 75 25.15 13.31 -4.34
N PRO A 76 24.36 14.39 -4.47
CA PRO A 76 23.04 14.32 -5.07
C PRO A 76 23.13 13.81 -6.52
N LEU A 77 22.26 12.87 -6.90
CA LEU A 77 22.12 12.44 -8.29
C LEU A 77 21.67 13.62 -9.15
N THR A 78 22.44 13.93 -10.20
CA THR A 78 22.04 14.92 -11.21
C THR A 78 21.18 14.25 -12.27
N GLY A 79 20.25 14.98 -12.89
CA GLY A 79 19.38 14.44 -13.94
C GLY A 79 20.15 13.80 -15.12
N THR A 80 21.39 14.24 -15.34
CA THR A 80 22.33 13.69 -16.33
C THR A 80 22.89 12.32 -15.99
N GLN A 81 22.73 11.84 -14.76
CA GLN A 81 23.15 10.51 -14.31
C GLN A 81 22.02 9.48 -14.41
N LEU A 82 20.78 9.92 -14.66
CA LEU A 82 19.66 9.01 -14.89
C LEU A 82 19.63 8.63 -16.36
N MET A 83 19.67 7.33 -16.61
CA MET A 83 19.45 6.75 -17.92
C MET A 83 17.96 6.80 -18.24
N THR A 84 17.61 7.14 -19.48
CA THR A 84 16.23 7.00 -19.94
C THR A 84 15.87 5.52 -20.11
N ALA A 85 14.56 5.22 -20.18
CA ALA A 85 14.11 3.83 -20.34
C ALA A 85 14.67 3.19 -21.62
N ASP A 86 14.75 3.96 -22.71
CA ASP A 86 15.29 3.50 -23.99
C ASP A 86 16.80 3.27 -23.91
N GLU A 87 17.54 4.16 -23.25
CA GLU A 87 18.99 4.00 -22.99
C GLU A 87 19.28 2.77 -22.15
N PHE A 88 18.45 2.48 -21.14
CA PHE A 88 18.59 1.30 -20.29
C PHE A 88 18.37 0.00 -21.07
N VAL A 89 17.34 -0.06 -21.93
CA VAL A 89 17.06 -1.22 -22.78
C VAL A 89 18.23 -1.47 -23.74
N LEU A 90 18.79 -0.41 -24.33
CA LEU A 90 19.93 -0.52 -25.23
C LEU A 90 21.20 -1.00 -24.51
N ALA A 91 21.46 -0.46 -23.32
CA ALA A 91 22.59 -0.87 -22.48
C ALA A 91 22.47 -2.33 -22.02
N LEU A 92 21.25 -2.78 -21.69
CA LEU A 92 20.97 -4.18 -21.30
C LEU A 92 21.09 -5.14 -22.50
N ALA A 93 20.77 -4.67 -23.72
CA ALA A 93 20.97 -5.41 -24.95
C ALA A 93 22.44 -5.52 -25.39
N GLY A 94 23.37 -4.91 -24.64
CA GLY A 94 24.81 -4.99 -24.88
C GLY A 94 25.31 -4.07 -26.00
N ALA A 95 24.51 -3.07 -26.41
CA ALA A 95 24.94 -2.11 -27.41
C ALA A 95 26.03 -1.17 -26.83
N PRO A 96 27.11 -0.88 -27.57
CA PRO A 96 28.15 0.02 -27.10
C PRO A 96 27.58 1.44 -26.91
N ALA A 97 28.01 2.13 -25.84
CA ALA A 97 27.56 3.47 -25.46
C ALA A 97 27.71 4.57 -26.54
N GLN A 98 28.38 4.26 -27.65
CA GLN A 98 28.58 5.13 -28.81
C GLN A 98 27.31 5.27 -29.65
N ASP A 99 26.39 4.30 -29.59
CA ASP A 99 25.11 4.35 -30.32
C ASP A 99 24.07 5.25 -29.62
N LEU A 100 24.19 5.42 -28.29
CA LEU A 100 23.31 6.29 -27.49
C LEU A 100 23.51 7.78 -27.79
N ALA A 101 24.72 8.19 -28.15
CA ALA A 101 25.03 9.58 -28.50
C ALA A 101 24.65 9.94 -29.95
N ARG A 102 24.30 8.95 -30.79
CA ARG A 102 24.07 9.14 -32.22
C ARG A 102 22.65 9.56 -32.57
N GLU A 103 21.70 9.41 -31.65
CA GLU A 103 20.28 9.66 -31.91
C GLU A 103 19.73 10.83 -31.08
N ALA A 104 20.27 12.02 -31.36
CA ALA A 104 19.53 13.25 -31.13
C ALA A 104 19.27 13.99 -32.47
N PRO A 105 18.37 13.52 -33.35
CA PRO A 105 17.90 14.32 -34.48
C PRO A 105 16.55 14.96 -34.11
N ALA A 106 16.55 15.85 -33.12
CA ALA A 106 15.32 16.60 -32.76
C ALA A 106 15.22 17.98 -33.44
N GLY A 107 16.19 18.37 -34.27
CA GLY A 107 16.23 19.71 -34.90
C GLY A 107 16.17 19.72 -36.42
N ASP A 108 16.87 18.80 -37.08
CA ASP A 108 17.15 18.96 -38.52
C ASP A 108 16.13 18.31 -39.46
N VAL A 109 15.41 17.27 -39.02
CA VAL A 109 14.49 16.53 -39.93
C VAL A 109 13.30 17.40 -40.35
N ILE A 110 12.80 18.27 -39.45
CA ILE A 110 11.69 19.18 -39.77
C ILE A 110 12.16 20.31 -40.69
N MET A 111 13.33 20.90 -40.45
CA MET A 111 13.89 21.94 -41.33
C MET A 111 14.27 21.39 -42.71
N GLN A 112 14.78 20.16 -42.77
CA GLN A 112 15.16 19.53 -44.02
C GLN A 112 13.94 19.07 -44.83
N ALA A 113 12.87 18.61 -44.18
CA ALA A 113 11.60 18.33 -44.85
C ALA A 113 10.92 19.61 -45.38
N LEU A 114 11.01 20.73 -44.66
CA LEU A 114 10.48 22.02 -45.12
C LEU A 114 11.28 22.57 -46.32
N ALA A 115 12.62 22.50 -46.26
CA ALA A 115 13.50 22.95 -47.34
C ALA A 115 13.36 22.13 -48.63
N MET A 116 13.06 20.82 -48.53
CA MET A 116 12.82 19.98 -49.71
C MET A 116 11.44 20.21 -50.34
N ALA A 117 10.43 20.59 -49.54
CA ALA A 117 9.10 20.94 -50.05
C ALA A 117 9.09 22.30 -50.78
N GLU A 118 9.96 23.24 -50.38
CA GLU A 118 10.07 24.56 -51.00
C GLU A 118 10.91 24.55 -52.30
N GLY A 119 11.80 23.57 -52.46
CA GLY A 119 12.68 23.45 -53.62
C GLY A 119 12.10 22.72 -54.85
N SER A 120 10.93 22.09 -54.76
CA SER A 120 10.32 21.34 -55.88
C SER A 120 9.13 22.05 -56.54
N GLY A 121 8.97 23.36 -56.29
CA GLY A 121 7.82 24.16 -56.73
C GLY A 121 8.10 25.19 -57.82
N LEU A 122 9.15 25.02 -58.63
CA LEU A 122 9.37 25.84 -59.82
C LEU A 122 10.20 25.08 -60.86
N ASP A 123 9.50 24.32 -61.71
CA ASP A 123 9.74 24.19 -63.16
C ASP A 123 8.57 23.42 -63.80
#